data_AF-A0A2E5FT81-F1
#
_entry.id   AF-A0A2E5FT81-F1
#
_cell.length_a   1.000
_cell.length_b   1.000
_cell.length_c   1.000
_cell.angle_alpha   90.00
_cell.angle_beta   90.00
_cell.angle_gamma   90.00
#
_symmetry.space_group_name_H-M   'P 1'
#
loop_
_entity.id
_entity.type
_entity.pdbx_description
1 polymer ?
#
loop_
_entity_poly.entity_id
_entity_poly.type
_entity_poly.pdbx_seq_one_letter_code
_entity_poly.pdbx_strand_id
1 'polypeptide(L)'
;MAVAEGLPASGLILISYPLHPPKKPENLRIEHFNKVDIPCLFISGDKDPFGSKTEFKKHLKKIRGPVTTKWFEGARHDLANLDEAVSEEINAWVASL
;
A
#
# COMPACT_ATOMS: atom_id res chain seq x y z
N MET A 1 -6.25 7.70 12.97
CA MET A 1 -5.56 7.48 11.67
C MET A 1 -4.49 8.55 11.48
N ALA A 2 -3.20 8.19 11.38
CA ALA A 2 -2.06 9.12 11.44
C ALA A 2 -2.14 10.37 10.52
N VAL A 3 -1.65 10.29 9.28
CA VAL A 3 -1.59 11.43 8.35
C VAL A 3 -2.99 11.95 8.01
N ALA A 4 -3.97 11.06 7.87
CA ALA A 4 -5.35 11.44 7.59
C ALA A 4 -6.03 12.27 8.71
N GLU A 5 -5.45 12.32 9.91
CA GLU A 5 -5.87 13.19 11.03
C GLU A 5 -4.85 14.30 11.33
N GLY A 6 -3.92 14.57 10.40
CA GLY A 6 -3.03 15.72 10.46
C GLY A 6 -1.65 15.47 11.07
N LEU A 7 -1.25 14.22 11.31
CA LEU A 7 0.15 13.92 11.67
C LEU A 7 1.08 14.26 10.48
N PRO A 8 2.05 15.18 10.64
CA PRO A 8 2.97 15.52 9.56
C PRO A 8 3.90 14.35 9.22
N ALA A 9 4.06 14.07 7.93
CA ALA A 9 5.01 13.08 7.40
C ALA A 9 5.39 13.45 5.96
N SER A 10 6.61 13.05 5.53
CA SER A 10 7.05 13.22 4.15
C SER A 10 6.46 12.18 3.18
N GLY A 11 5.99 11.04 3.71
CA GLY A 11 5.37 9.99 2.91
C GLY A 11 4.85 8.83 3.77
N LEU A 12 4.09 7.93 3.15
CA LEU A 12 3.59 6.69 3.77
C LEU A 12 4.10 5.48 3.01
N ILE A 13 4.58 4.47 3.75
CA ILE A 13 4.95 3.17 3.20
C ILE A 13 4.01 2.14 3.81
N LEU A 14 3.24 1.47 2.97
CA LEU A 14 2.23 0.49 3.35
C LEU A 14 2.61 -0.88 2.79
N ILE A 15 3.09 -1.75 3.66
CA ILE A 15 3.52 -3.11 3.32
C ILE A 15 2.37 -4.07 3.62
N SER A 16 1.99 -4.89 2.64
CA SER A 16 0.87 -5.84 2.71
C SER A 16 -0.42 -5.20 3.22
N TYR A 17 -0.76 -4.03 2.68
CA TYR A 17 -1.92 -3.26 3.14
C TYR A 17 -3.22 -4.08 3.02
N PRO A 18 -3.98 -4.26 4.10
CA PRO A 18 -5.17 -5.08 4.06
C PRO A 18 -6.36 -4.29 3.48
N LEU A 19 -6.46 -4.21 2.15
CA LEU A 19 -7.52 -3.43 1.48
C LEU A 19 -8.92 -3.85 1.94
N HIS A 20 -9.13 -5.16 2.14
CA HIS A 20 -10.29 -5.74 2.82
C HIS A 20 -9.88 -7.05 3.54
N PRO A 21 -10.67 -7.58 4.49
CA PRO A 21 -10.44 -8.90 5.04
C PRO A 21 -10.60 -10.01 3.97
N PRO A 22 -9.90 -11.16 4.09
CA PRO A 22 -10.05 -12.26 3.14
C PRO A 22 -11.51 -12.71 3.05
N LYS A 23 -11.97 -12.97 1.82
CA LYS A 23 -13.36 -13.39 1.51
C LYS A 23 -14.44 -12.34 1.85
N LYS A 24 -14.06 -11.09 2.14
CA LYS A 24 -14.97 -9.97 2.46
C LYS A 24 -14.65 -8.70 1.65
N PRO A 25 -14.62 -8.75 0.30
CA PRO A 25 -14.21 -7.61 -0.56
C PRO A 25 -15.09 -6.36 -0.40
N GLU A 26 -16.30 -6.50 0.14
CA GLU A 26 -17.20 -5.39 0.47
C GLU A 26 -16.72 -4.55 1.67
N ASN A 27 -15.91 -5.12 2.56
CA ASN A 27 -15.46 -4.48 3.80
C ASN A 27 -14.12 -3.74 3.60
N LEU A 28 -14.16 -2.70 2.75
CA LEU A 28 -12.99 -1.92 2.35
C LEU A 28 -12.46 -1.01 3.46
N ARG A 29 -11.14 -1.00 3.66
CA ARG A 29 -10.45 -0.11 4.61
C ARG A 29 -9.92 1.13 3.90
N ILE A 30 -10.79 1.93 3.30
CA ILE A 30 -10.36 3.05 2.42
C ILE A 30 -11.02 4.40 2.75
N GLU A 31 -11.77 4.48 3.85
CA GLU A 31 -12.51 5.68 4.24
C GLU A 31 -11.61 6.92 4.43
N HIS A 32 -10.34 6.70 4.78
CA HIS A 32 -9.37 7.76 5.01
C HIS A 32 -8.57 8.16 3.76
N PHE A 33 -8.66 7.43 2.64
CA PHE A 33 -7.81 7.66 1.47
C PHE A 33 -7.93 9.07 0.90
N ASN A 34 -9.14 9.65 0.89
CA ASN A 34 -9.40 11.00 0.39
C ASN A 34 -8.76 12.13 1.24
N LYS A 35 -8.30 11.81 2.44
CA LYS A 35 -7.59 12.73 3.35
C LYS A 35 -6.06 12.55 3.29
N VAL A 36 -5.56 11.66 2.43
CA VAL A 36 -4.12 11.45 2.22
C VAL A 36 -3.71 12.21 0.96
N ASP A 37 -2.88 13.23 1.15
CA ASP A 37 -2.40 14.13 0.10
C ASP A 37 -0.86 14.12 -0.07
N ILE A 38 -0.17 13.26 0.68
CA ILE A 38 1.29 13.06 0.58
C ILE A 38 1.66 11.80 -0.22
N PRO A 39 2.92 11.65 -0.67
CA PRO A 39 3.38 10.47 -1.38
C PRO A 39 3.14 9.16 -0.61
N CYS A 40 2.66 8.14 -1.31
CA CYS A 40 2.40 6.81 -0.76
C CYS A 40 3.06 5.71 -1.59
N LEU A 41 3.75 4.78 -0.93
CA LEU A 41 4.23 3.53 -1.50
C LEU A 41 3.41 2.37 -0.94
N PHE A 42 2.82 1.57 -1.83
CA PHE A 42 2.19 0.29 -1.47
C PHE A 42 3.05 -0.86 -1.96
N ILE A 43 3.42 -1.78 -1.07
CA ILE A 43 4.19 -2.98 -1.40
C ILE A 43 3.35 -4.19 -1.03
N SER A 44 3.13 -5.14 -1.96
CA SER A 44 2.34 -6.33 -1.68
C SER A 44 2.74 -7.51 -2.56
N GLY A 45 2.45 -8.73 -2.10
CA GLY A 45 2.45 -9.90 -2.96
C GLY A 45 1.23 -9.90 -3.86
N ASP A 46 1.33 -10.49 -5.06
CA ASP A 46 0.20 -10.56 -5.97
C ASP A 46 -0.77 -11.73 -5.73
N LYS A 47 -0.44 -12.61 -4.79
CA LYS A 47 -1.33 -13.64 -4.23
C LYS A 47 -1.81 -13.28 -2.82
N ASP A 48 -1.73 -12.02 -2.42
CA ASP A 48 -2.25 -11.54 -1.14
C ASP A 48 -3.80 -11.62 -1.13
N PRO A 49 -4.43 -12.38 -0.21
CA PRO A 49 -5.89 -12.50 -0.15
C PRO A 49 -6.60 -11.25 0.40
N PHE A 50 -5.87 -10.24 0.86
CA PHE A 50 -6.43 -8.99 1.36
C PHE A 50 -6.63 -7.92 0.28
N GLY A 51 -6.20 -8.17 -0.97
CA GLY A 51 -6.55 -7.35 -2.12
C GLY A 51 -5.69 -7.63 -3.35
N SER A 52 -6.31 -7.62 -4.53
CA SER A 52 -5.63 -7.83 -5.82
C SER A 52 -5.13 -6.53 -6.46
N LYS A 53 -4.17 -6.65 -7.41
CA LYS A 53 -3.68 -5.52 -8.24
C LYS A 53 -4.83 -4.67 -8.82
N THR A 54 -5.89 -5.32 -9.28
CA THR A 54 -7.06 -4.67 -9.89
C THR A 54 -7.87 -3.88 -8.87
N GLU A 55 -8.09 -4.43 -7.67
CA GLU A 55 -8.82 -3.75 -6.60
C GLU A 55 -8.04 -2.53 -6.08
N PHE A 56 -6.73 -2.68 -5.88
CA PHE A 56 -5.86 -1.56 -5.55
C PHE A 56 -5.93 -0.47 -6.63
N LYS A 57 -5.78 -0.81 -7.91
CA LYS A 57 -5.88 0.15 -9.02
C LYS A 57 -7.22 0.90 -9.04
N LYS A 58 -8.31 0.26 -8.62
CA LYS A 58 -9.63 0.88 -8.50
C LYS A 58 -9.69 1.88 -7.34
N HIS A 59 -9.17 1.50 -6.18
CA HIS A 59 -9.37 2.24 -4.93
C HIS A 59 -8.29 3.27 -4.60
N LEU A 60 -7.04 3.04 -5.02
CA LEU A 60 -5.91 3.96 -4.79
C LEU A 60 -6.11 5.33 -5.46
N LYS A 61 -6.94 5.42 -6.51
CA LYS A 61 -7.34 6.69 -7.13
C LYS A 61 -8.03 7.68 -6.18
N LYS A 62 -8.47 7.22 -5.00
CA LYS A 62 -9.06 8.07 -3.97
C LYS A 62 -8.00 8.85 -3.17
N ILE A 63 -6.75 8.41 -3.20
CA ILE A 63 -5.62 9.11 -2.58
C ILE A 63 -5.29 10.33 -3.44
N ARG A 64 -5.14 11.51 -2.81
CA ARG A 64 -4.89 12.77 -3.51
C ARG A 64 -3.42 13.00 -3.80
N GLY A 65 -2.54 12.40 -3.00
CA GLY A 65 -1.10 12.43 -3.19
C GLY A 65 -0.61 11.43 -4.26
N PRO A 66 0.68 11.51 -4.67
CA PRO A 66 1.29 10.54 -5.57
C PRO A 66 1.24 9.13 -4.98
N VAL A 67 0.90 8.13 -5.79
CA VAL A 67 0.86 6.73 -5.37
C VAL A 67 1.76 5.87 -6.24
N THR A 68 2.70 5.19 -5.60
CA THR A 68 3.56 4.17 -6.19
C THR A 68 3.12 2.80 -5.67
N THR A 69 3.13 1.78 -6.54
CA THR A 69 2.85 0.39 -6.14
C THR A 69 3.96 -0.54 -6.58
N LYS A 70 4.44 -1.37 -5.67
CA LYS A 70 5.34 -2.49 -5.95
C LYS A 70 4.62 -3.81 -5.68
N TRP A 71 4.74 -4.72 -6.64
CA TRP A 71 4.17 -6.06 -6.53
C TRP A 71 5.26 -7.12 -6.66
N PHE A 72 5.26 -8.08 -5.74
CA PHE A 72 6.12 -9.27 -5.81
C PHE A 72 5.31 -10.44 -6.39
N GLU A 73 5.76 -10.96 -7.53
CA GLU A 73 5.10 -12.07 -8.23
C GLU A 73 5.19 -13.36 -7.42
N GLY A 74 4.06 -14.05 -7.28
CA GLY A 74 3.98 -15.32 -6.55
C GLY A 74 3.98 -15.17 -5.02
N ALA A 75 4.29 -13.98 -4.50
CA ALA A 75 4.34 -13.71 -3.07
C ALA A 75 2.93 -13.58 -2.48
N ARG A 76 2.82 -13.95 -1.20
CA ARG A 76 1.59 -13.81 -0.41
C ARG A 76 1.74 -12.65 0.58
N HIS A 77 0.78 -12.53 1.49
CA HIS A 77 0.73 -11.46 2.51
C HIS A 77 2.00 -11.37 3.37
N ASP A 78 2.62 -12.50 3.67
CA ASP A 78 3.81 -12.61 4.51
C ASP A 78 5.09 -12.11 3.83
N LEU A 79 5.10 -11.96 2.50
CA LEU A 79 6.28 -11.61 1.70
C LEU A 79 7.51 -12.45 2.09
N ALA A 80 7.30 -13.75 2.37
CA ALA A 80 8.33 -14.61 2.94
C ALA A 80 9.62 -14.65 2.08
N ASN A 81 10.77 -14.44 2.74
CA ASN A 81 12.11 -14.37 2.14
C ASN A 81 12.31 -13.21 1.14
N LEU A 82 11.54 -12.12 1.27
CA LEU A 82 11.67 -10.92 0.44
C LEU A 82 12.15 -9.70 1.24
N ASP A 83 12.62 -9.87 2.48
CA ASP A 83 13.02 -8.76 3.36
C ASP A 83 14.04 -7.81 2.70
N GLU A 84 15.06 -8.37 2.04
CA GLU A 84 16.10 -7.60 1.35
C GLU A 84 15.51 -6.83 0.17
N ALA A 85 14.75 -7.51 -0.70
CA ALA A 85 14.13 -6.87 -1.86
C ALA A 85 13.09 -5.80 -1.46
N VAL A 86 12.32 -6.02 -0.40
CA VAL A 86 11.40 -5.03 0.17
C VAL A 86 12.18 -3.82 0.69
N SER A 87 13.29 -4.05 1.38
CA SER A 87 14.15 -2.99 1.92
C SER A 87 14.77 -2.15 0.80
N GLU A 88 15.23 -2.78 -0.29
CA GLU A 88 15.76 -2.09 -1.47
C GLU A 88 14.70 -1.17 -2.11
N GLU A 89 13.49 -1.67 -2.31
CA GLU A 89 12.37 -0.88 -2.88
C GLU A 89 12.00 0.31 -1.99
N ILE A 90 11.99 0.11 -0.67
CA ILE A 90 11.77 1.17 0.30
C ILE A 90 12.88 2.22 0.21
N ASN A 91 14.14 1.82 0.23
CA ASN A 91 15.28 2.74 0.19
C ASN A 91 15.30 3.55 -1.10
N ALA A 92 15.05 2.90 -2.25
CA ALA A 92 14.97 3.56 -3.54
C ALA A 92 13.84 4.59 -3.58
N TRP A 93 12.66 4.25 -3.04
CA TRP A 93 11.52 5.16 -3.01
C TRP A 93 11.76 6.34 -2.07
N VAL A 94 12.29 6.11 -0.87
CA VAL A 94 12.63 7.17 0.09
C VAL A 94 13.66 8.14 -0.49
N ALA A 95 14.65 7.65 -1.22
CA ALA A 95 15.64 8.48 -1.91
C ALA A 95 15.05 9.34 -3.05
N SER A 96 13.82 9.05 -3.48
CA SER A 96 13.12 9.79 -4.56
C SER A 96 12.08 10.80 -4.07
N LEU A 97 11.85 10.90 -2.75
CA LEU A 97 10.94 11.86 -2.13
C LEU A 97 11.52 13.29 -2.17
#